data_AF-A0A9X3G7G3-F1
#
_entry.id   AF-A0A9X3G7G3-F1
#
_cell.length_a   1.000
_cell.length_b   1.000
_cell.length_c   1.000
_cell.angle_alpha   90.00
_cell.angle_beta   90.00
_cell.angle_gamma   90.00
#
_symmetry.space_group_name_H-M   'P 1'
#
loop_
_entity.id
_entity.type
_entity.pdbx_description
1 polymer ?
#
loop_
_entity_poly.entity_id
_entity_poly.type
_entity_poly.pdbx_seq_one_letter_code
_entity_poly.pdbx_strand_id
1 'polypeptide(L)'
;MGRPRLYCGQACRQRAYEQRSATAKAGLSADVVLVTRAELDGLQDRLYQLRCAIEDVQTLLTEKPTKAELERSLADLVRSTGRLDRLWLSGKAAG
;
A
#
# COMPACT_ATOMS: atom_id res chain seq x y z
N MET A 1 3.45 -38.12 6.29
CA MET A 1 3.72 -36.67 6.38
C MET A 1 2.40 -35.92 6.31
N GLY A 2 1.98 -35.26 7.40
CA GLY A 2 0.63 -34.68 7.53
C GLY A 2 0.58 -33.18 7.19
N ARG A 3 -0.60 -32.69 6.80
CA ARG A 3 -0.84 -31.27 6.49
C ARG A 3 -0.56 -30.40 7.73
N PRO A 4 0.22 -29.30 7.61
CA PRO A 4 0.48 -28.39 8.72
C PRO A 4 -0.83 -27.81 9.29
N ARG A 5 -0.86 -27.56 10.60
CA ARG A 5 -2.00 -26.93 11.26
C ARG A 5 -2.16 -25.50 10.70
N LEU A 6 -3.36 -25.18 10.23
CA LEU A 6 -3.68 -23.87 9.65
C LEU A 6 -3.66 -22.72 10.69
N TYR A 7 -3.83 -23.05 11.98
CA TYR A 7 -3.90 -22.07 13.06
C TYR A 7 -3.02 -22.48 14.25
N CYS A 8 -2.40 -21.48 14.85
CA CYS A 8 -1.52 -21.60 16.01
C CYS A 8 -2.24 -22.17 17.26
N GLY A 9 -3.57 -21.99 17.35
CA GLY A 9 -4.38 -22.37 18.51
C GLY A 9 -5.83 -21.87 18.39
N GLN A 10 -6.63 -22.06 19.45
CA GLN A 10 -8.06 -21.67 19.46
C GLN A 10 -8.26 -20.16 19.36
N ALA A 11 -7.46 -19.35 20.06
CA ALA A 11 -7.53 -17.89 19.96
C ALA A 11 -7.25 -17.37 18.53
N CYS A 12 -6.24 -17.94 17.86
CA CYS A 12 -5.95 -17.67 16.44
C CYS A 12 -7.15 -18.03 15.53
N ARG A 13 -7.80 -19.16 15.79
CA ARG A 13 -8.97 -19.61 15.02
C ARG A 13 -10.19 -18.72 15.27
N GLN A 14 -10.40 -18.29 16.51
CA GLN A 14 -11.52 -17.45 16.91
C GLN A 14 -11.44 -16.06 16.28
N ARG A 15 -10.27 -15.39 16.32
CA ARG A 15 -10.07 -14.10 15.62
C ARG A 15 -10.31 -14.21 14.12
N ALA A 16 -9.86 -15.30 13.50
CA ALA A 16 -10.10 -15.54 12.07
C ALA A 16 -11.58 -15.78 11.74
N TYR A 17 -12.36 -16.34 12.68
CA TYR A 17 -13.80 -16.48 12.53
C TYR A 17 -14.51 -15.13 12.71
N GLU A 18 -14.16 -14.36 13.75
CA GLU A 18 -14.75 -13.06 14.05
C GLU A 18 -14.56 -12.08 12.90
N GLN A 19 -13.35 -11.99 12.34
CA GLN A 19 -13.07 -11.19 11.16
C GLN A 19 -13.94 -11.60 9.97
N ARG A 20 -13.99 -12.90 9.61
CA ARG A 20 -14.84 -13.38 8.50
C ARG A 20 -16.33 -13.11 8.74
N SER A 21 -16.79 -13.28 9.98
CA SER A 21 -18.19 -13.04 10.34
C SER A 21 -18.54 -11.55 10.31
N ALA A 22 -17.60 -10.68 10.67
CA ALA A 22 -17.78 -9.23 10.62
C ALA A 22 -17.89 -8.76 9.16
N THR A 23 -17.06 -9.29 8.25
CA THR A 23 -17.14 -8.99 6.82
C THR A 23 -18.44 -9.50 6.20
N ALA A 24 -18.87 -10.72 6.55
CA ALA A 24 -20.12 -11.30 6.04
C ALA A 24 -21.39 -10.59 6.56
N LYS A 25 -21.41 -10.20 7.85
CA LYS A 25 -22.55 -9.46 8.45
C LYS A 25 -22.69 -8.03 7.92
N ALA A 26 -21.60 -7.44 7.44
CA ALA A 26 -21.62 -6.09 6.89
C ALA A 26 -22.16 -6.01 5.44
N GLY A 27 -22.49 -7.16 4.80
CA GLY A 27 -23.06 -7.18 3.44
C GLY A 27 -22.11 -6.66 2.35
N LEU A 28 -20.81 -6.62 2.62
CA LEU A 28 -19.82 -6.07 1.71
C LEU A 28 -19.54 -7.05 0.56
N SER A 29 -19.50 -6.53 -0.67
CA SER A 29 -19.09 -7.30 -1.86
C SER A 29 -17.63 -7.79 -1.72
N ALA A 30 -17.29 -8.86 -2.42
CA ALA A 30 -15.92 -9.38 -2.50
C ALA A 30 -14.92 -8.36 -3.08
N ASP A 31 -15.40 -7.37 -3.83
CA ASP A 31 -14.60 -6.29 -4.40
C ASP A 31 -14.36 -5.13 -3.43
N VAL A 32 -14.97 -5.17 -2.24
CA VAL A 32 -14.78 -4.12 -1.23
C VAL A 32 -13.51 -4.38 -0.46
N VAL A 33 -12.61 -3.40 -0.49
CA VAL A 33 -11.43 -3.37 0.38
C VAL A 33 -11.74 -2.55 1.61
N LEU A 34 -11.62 -3.17 2.78
CA LEU A 34 -11.61 -2.45 4.06
C LEU A 34 -10.19 -1.99 4.34
N VAL A 35 -10.02 -0.68 4.49
CA VAL A 35 -8.80 -0.04 4.95
C VAL A 35 -9.09 0.73 6.23
N THR A 36 -8.12 0.76 7.13
CA THR A 36 -8.18 1.67 8.28
C THR A 36 -7.97 3.10 7.81
N ARG A 37 -8.44 4.06 8.61
CA ARG A 37 -8.23 5.48 8.32
C ARG A 37 -6.73 5.82 8.21
N ALA A 38 -5.91 5.27 9.12
CA ALA A 38 -4.47 5.47 9.12
C ALA A 38 -3.77 4.92 7.88
N GLU A 39 -4.23 3.78 7.33
CA GLU A 39 -3.70 3.25 6.07
C GLU A 39 -4.08 4.14 4.88
N LEU A 40 -5.31 4.66 4.86
CA LEU A 40 -5.76 5.59 3.82
C LEU A 40 -4.98 6.91 3.87
N ASP A 41 -4.83 7.52 5.06
CA ASP A 41 -4.07 8.75 5.24
C ASP A 41 -2.61 8.53 4.83
N GLY A 42 -2.00 7.42 5.25
CA GLY A 42 -0.62 7.08 4.86
C GLY A 42 -0.45 6.82 3.36
N LEU A 43 -1.48 6.36 2.65
CA LEU A 43 -1.47 6.27 1.18
C LEU A 43 -1.55 7.66 0.55
N GLN A 44 -2.46 8.52 1.02
CA GLN A 44 -2.61 9.88 0.53
C GLN A 44 -1.33 10.70 0.69
N ASP A 45 -0.67 10.60 1.85
CA ASP A 45 0.59 11.28 2.12
C ASP A 45 1.69 10.87 1.14
N ARG A 46 1.79 9.57 0.81
CA ARG A 46 2.78 9.06 -0.15
C ARG A 46 2.48 9.51 -1.57
N LEU A 47 1.22 9.51 -1.99
CA LEU A 47 0.81 10.03 -3.29
C LEU A 47 1.10 11.53 -3.41
N TYR A 48 0.89 12.28 -2.33
CA TYR A 48 1.24 13.69 -2.27
C TYR A 48 2.76 13.90 -2.41
N GLN A 49 3.58 13.14 -1.69
CA GLN A 49 5.04 13.17 -1.82
C GLN A 49 5.51 12.86 -3.24
N LEU A 50 4.92 11.84 -3.88
CA LEU A 50 5.23 11.50 -5.26
C LEU A 50 4.89 12.64 -6.22
N ARG A 51 3.71 13.26 -6.06
CA ARG A 51 3.32 14.41 -6.89
C ARG A 51 4.34 15.55 -6.75
N CYS A 52 4.70 15.92 -5.53
CA CYS A 52 5.68 16.97 -5.29
C CYS A 52 7.04 16.64 -5.92
N ALA A 53 7.53 15.41 -5.78
CA ALA A 53 8.78 15.01 -6.41
C ALA A 53 8.74 15.10 -7.95
N ILE A 54 7.58 14.84 -8.58
CA ILE A 54 7.39 15.03 -10.02
C ILE A 54 7.40 16.53 -10.37
N GLU A 55 6.71 17.36 -9.58
CA GLU A 55 6.67 18.82 -9.75
C GLU A 55 8.08 19.44 -9.61
N ASP A 56 8.91 18.92 -8.70
CA ASP A 56 10.31 19.32 -8.54
C ASP A 56 11.14 19.01 -9.80
N VAL A 57 10.98 17.81 -10.37
CA VAL A 57 11.65 17.43 -11.63
C VAL A 57 11.16 18.32 -12.79
N GLN A 58 9.85 18.60 -12.88
CA GLN A 58 9.30 19.49 -13.91
C GLN A 58 9.90 20.89 -13.80
N THR A 59 10.01 21.43 -12.60
CA THR A 59 10.63 22.74 -12.33
C THR A 59 12.10 22.71 -12.74
N LEU A 60 12.85 21.71 -12.29
CA LEU A 60 14.27 21.54 -12.61
C LEU A 60 14.52 21.52 -14.13
N LEU A 61 13.66 20.85 -14.91
CA LEU A 61 13.78 20.81 -16.37
C LEU A 61 13.68 22.19 -17.04
N THR A 62 12.99 23.16 -16.43
CA THR A 62 12.90 24.53 -16.95
C THR A 62 14.20 25.33 -16.75
N GLU A 63 15.03 24.91 -15.80
CA GLU A 63 16.25 25.62 -15.38
C GLU A 63 17.51 25.20 -16.16
N LYS A 64 17.37 24.36 -17.19
CA LYS A 64 18.48 23.77 -17.98
C LYS A 64 19.49 23.06 -17.07
N PRO A 65 19.05 22.01 -16.36
CA PRO A 65 19.86 21.36 -15.34
C PRO A 65 21.02 20.62 -15.97
N THR A 66 22.09 20.46 -15.21
CA THR A 66 23.16 19.54 -15.57
C THR A 66 22.66 18.10 -15.52
N LYS A 67 23.33 17.21 -16.25
CA LYS A 67 23.06 15.77 -16.20
C LYS A 67 23.09 15.22 -14.76
N ALA A 68 24.03 15.70 -13.94
CA ALA A 68 24.19 15.24 -12.56
C ALA A 68 23.02 15.67 -11.65
N GLU A 69 22.48 16.87 -11.84
CA GLU A 69 21.30 17.35 -11.11
C GLU A 69 20.05 16.56 -11.51
N LEU A 70 19.89 16.30 -12.80
CA LEU A 70 18.78 15.48 -13.30
C LEU A 70 18.86 14.04 -12.78
N GLU A 71 20.04 13.41 -12.81
CA GLU A 71 20.24 12.06 -12.26
C GLU A 71 19.92 12.00 -10.76
N ARG A 72 20.31 13.03 -10.00
CA ARG A 72 20.01 13.12 -8.57
C ARG A 72 18.51 13.26 -8.32
N SER A 73 17.86 14.19 -9.02
CA SER A 73 16.44 14.47 -8.88
C SER A 73 15.58 13.27 -9.29
N LEU A 74 15.94 12.56 -10.37
CA LEU A 74 15.27 11.32 -10.75
C LEU A 74 15.48 10.20 -9.72
N ALA A 75 16.67 10.12 -9.11
CA ALA A 75 16.91 9.17 -8.04
C ALA A 75 16.07 9.50 -6.78
N ASP A 76 15.88 10.79 -6.45
CA ASP A 76 14.99 11.25 -5.39
C ASP A 76 13.52 10.95 -5.70
N LEU A 77 13.08 11.19 -6.94
CA LEU A 77 11.74 10.83 -7.42
C LEU A 77 11.47 9.34 -7.23
N VAL A 78 12.39 8.48 -7.69
CA VAL A 78 12.23 7.03 -7.52
C VAL A 78 12.22 6.65 -6.03
N ARG A 79 13.07 7.26 -5.21
CA ARG A 79 13.03 7.04 -3.74
C ARG A 79 11.69 7.44 -3.13
N SER A 80 11.06 8.52 -3.59
CA SER A 80 9.76 8.99 -3.10
C SER A 80 8.64 7.96 -3.36
N THR A 81 8.78 7.14 -4.40
CA THR A 81 7.81 6.06 -4.68
C THR A 81 7.84 4.97 -3.60
N GLY A 82 8.97 4.82 -2.90
CA GLY A 82 9.12 3.99 -1.71
C GLY A 82 8.51 2.59 -1.85
N ARG A 83 7.55 2.27 -0.97
CA ARG A 83 6.83 0.99 -0.91
C ARG A 83 5.42 1.05 -1.53
N LEU A 84 5.18 1.95 -2.48
CA LEU A 84 3.89 2.00 -3.19
C LEU A 84 3.56 0.66 -3.86
N ASP A 85 4.57 -0.10 -4.26
CA ASP A 85 4.48 -1.47 -4.78
C ASP A 85 3.96 -2.51 -3.75
N ARG A 86 4.19 -2.27 -2.45
CA ARG A 86 3.79 -3.15 -1.34
C ARG A 86 2.50 -2.75 -0.65
N LEU A 87 1.83 -1.69 -1.10
CA LEU A 87 0.44 -1.41 -0.78
C LEU A 87 -0.46 -2.40 -1.53
N TRP A 88 -0.19 -3.70 -1.34
CA TRP A 88 -1.13 -4.75 -1.65
C TRP A 88 -2.30 -4.56 -0.69
N LEU A 89 -3.34 -3.89 -1.20
CA LEU A 89 -4.68 -3.96 -0.66
C LEU A 89 -4.90 -5.43 -0.29
N SER A 90 -5.11 -5.71 0.99
CA SER A 90 -5.31 -7.07 1.48
C SER A 90 -6.72 -7.55 1.09
N GLY A 91 -7.06 -7.49 -0.20
CA GLY A 91 -8.08 -8.32 -0.80
C GLY A 91 -7.51 -9.72 -0.81
N LYS A 92 -7.68 -10.46 0.28
CA LYS A 92 -7.36 -11.87 0.27
C LYS A 92 -8.27 -12.50 -0.77
N ALA A 93 -7.68 -12.96 -1.87
CA ALA A 93 -8.39 -13.69 -2.92
C ALA A 93 -9.30 -14.72 -2.26
N ALA A 94 -10.60 -14.64 -2.58
CA ALA A 94 -11.55 -15.65 -2.19
C ALA A 94 -11.08 -17.00 -2.75
N GLY A 95 -10.67 -17.89 -1.86
CA GLY A 95 -10.18 -19.23 -2.15
C GLY A 95 -10.03 -20.04 -0.87
#